data_AF-A0A2V8QNC9-F1
#
_entry.id   AF-A0A2V8QNC9-F1
#
_cell.length_a   1.000
_cell.length_b   1.000
_cell.length_c   1.000
_cell.angle_alpha   90.00
_cell.angle_beta   90.00
_cell.angle_gamma   90.00
#
_symmetry.space_group_name_H-M   'P 1'
#
loop_
_entity.id
_entity.type
_entity.pdbx_description
1 polymer ?
#
loop_
_entity_poly.entity_id
_entity_poly.type
_entity_poly.pdbx_seq_one_letter_code
_entity_poly.pdbx_strand_id
1 'polypeptide(L)'
;MSIPDGMDGLRFACECVSARRGGYSEPWAAIAKHKLLQDGTKEEILNLLAREPKTISQLAEALSLSPPSVYAHVNDMMKSELLRESIEWEKKHPSERYYELNFPAFRAEDCAEFKALCQEMAEQVVALFEKKRQQIESAFARTSFPSRGWELTDVTQCLYANMQRTARTLLEQRGLLRQREKHANGAEWVFWAEEPIADANE
;
A
#
# COMPACT_ATOMS: atom_id res chain seq x y z
N MET A 1 -15.44 -13.44 12.17
CA MET A 1 -16.67 -13.04 12.87
C MET A 1 -17.11 -11.70 12.30
N SER A 2 -18.23 -11.69 11.58
CA SER A 2 -18.88 -10.45 11.10
C SER A 2 -19.61 -9.81 12.27
N ILE A 3 -19.43 -8.51 12.49
CA ILE A 3 -20.21 -7.78 13.50
C ILE A 3 -21.64 -7.61 12.96
N PRO A 4 -22.70 -7.84 13.77
CA PRO A 4 -24.09 -7.62 13.35
C PRO A 4 -24.34 -6.19 12.87
N ASP A 5 -25.22 -6.03 11.88
CA ASP A 5 -25.65 -4.71 11.41
C ASP A 5 -26.29 -3.91 12.56
N GLY A 6 -25.90 -2.63 12.69
CA GLY A 6 -26.46 -1.69 13.68
C GLY A 6 -25.65 -1.48 14.96
N MET A 7 -24.48 -2.10 15.14
CA MET A 7 -23.55 -1.73 16.22
C MET A 7 -22.47 -0.74 15.76
N ASP A 8 -22.41 0.43 16.39
CA ASP A 8 -21.31 1.39 16.26
C ASP A 8 -20.07 0.91 17.03
N GLY A 9 -19.35 -0.04 16.45
CA GLY A 9 -18.05 -0.50 16.92
C GLY A 9 -16.92 0.51 16.66
N LEU A 10 -15.81 0.34 17.37
CA LEU A 10 -14.62 1.17 17.23
C LEU A 10 -14.10 1.18 15.78
N ARG A 11 -13.72 2.37 15.31
CA ARG A 11 -13.01 2.55 14.04
C ARG A 11 -11.52 2.69 14.32
N PHE A 12 -10.75 1.74 13.83
CA PHE A 12 -9.29 1.73 13.98
C PHE A 12 -8.61 2.45 12.83
N ALA A 13 -7.33 2.79 13.06
CA ALA A 13 -6.59 3.60 12.11
C ALA A 13 -6.21 2.87 10.82
N CYS A 14 -5.94 1.56 10.92
CA CYS A 14 -5.58 0.67 9.81
C CYS A 14 -6.61 -0.45 9.69
N GLU A 15 -6.96 -0.85 8.46
CA GLU A 15 -7.79 -2.07 8.25
C GLU A 15 -7.06 -3.36 8.61
N CYS A 16 -5.73 -3.36 8.66
CA CYS A 16 -4.93 -4.51 9.10
C CYS A 16 -5.27 -4.95 10.53
N VAL A 17 -5.71 -4.02 11.39
CA VAL A 17 -6.17 -4.29 12.77
C VAL A 17 -7.70 -4.36 12.90
N SER A 18 -8.45 -4.11 11.81
CA SER A 18 -9.92 -4.11 11.83
C SER A 18 -10.54 -5.17 10.92
N ALA A 19 -11.56 -5.87 11.43
CA ALA A 19 -12.38 -6.75 10.61
C ALA A 19 -13.37 -5.98 9.71
N ARG A 20 -13.58 -4.67 9.93
CA ARG A 20 -14.54 -3.84 9.20
C ARG A 20 -13.99 -3.42 7.82
N ARG A 21 -14.89 -3.31 6.85
CA ARG A 21 -14.62 -2.76 5.50
C ARG A 21 -14.67 -1.23 5.51
N GLY A 22 -13.91 -0.57 4.65
CA GLY A 22 -13.99 0.89 4.42
C GLY A 22 -13.14 1.73 5.39
N GLY A 23 -12.13 1.12 6.00
CA GLY A 23 -11.12 1.81 6.78
C GLY A 23 -10.04 2.46 5.91
N TYR A 24 -9.28 3.36 6.53
CA TYR A 24 -8.02 3.79 5.96
C TYR A 24 -7.08 2.60 5.97
N SER A 25 -6.60 2.23 4.81
CA SER A 25 -5.55 1.26 4.76
C SER A 25 -4.53 1.62 3.71
N GLU A 26 -3.31 1.44 4.15
CA GLU A 26 -2.12 1.33 3.34
C GLU A 26 -2.44 0.38 2.16
N PRO A 27 -2.06 0.76 0.92
CA PRO A 27 -2.22 -0.04 -0.30
C PRO A 27 -2.17 -1.56 -0.10
N TRP A 28 -1.16 -2.06 0.62
CA TRP A 28 -0.84 -3.46 0.88
C TRP A 28 -1.58 -4.11 2.05
N ALA A 29 -2.43 -3.40 2.79
CA ALA A 29 -3.10 -3.95 3.96
C ALA A 29 -3.97 -5.18 3.65
N ALA A 30 -4.59 -5.24 2.47
CA ALA A 30 -5.34 -6.41 2.01
C ALA A 30 -4.40 -7.62 1.82
N ILE A 31 -3.24 -7.43 1.19
CA ILE A 31 -2.22 -8.47 1.02
C ILE A 31 -1.76 -9.02 2.36
N ALA A 32 -1.46 -8.14 3.31
CA ALA A 32 -1.05 -8.53 4.66
C ALA A 32 -2.15 -9.32 5.38
N LYS A 33 -3.40 -8.84 5.33
CA LYS A 33 -4.56 -9.50 5.95
C LYS A 33 -4.86 -10.87 5.35
N HIS A 34 -4.71 -11.02 4.04
CA HIS A 34 -4.93 -12.25 3.31
C HIS A 34 -3.67 -13.13 3.23
N LYS A 35 -2.57 -12.72 3.85
CA LYS A 35 -1.28 -13.43 3.91
C LYS A 35 -0.70 -13.77 2.54
N LEU A 36 -0.93 -12.90 1.56
CA LEU A 36 -0.56 -13.18 0.17
C LEU A 36 0.95 -13.07 -0.10
N LEU A 37 1.70 -12.36 0.76
CA LEU A 37 3.16 -12.18 0.71
C LEU A 37 3.93 -12.71 1.94
N GLN A 38 3.34 -13.52 2.82
CA GLN A 38 4.05 -14.02 4.03
C GLN A 38 5.16 -15.06 3.76
N ASP A 39 5.69 -15.09 2.56
CA ASP A 39 6.70 -16.01 2.06
C ASP A 39 7.80 -15.16 1.42
N GLY A 40 8.98 -15.13 2.03
CA GLY A 40 10.10 -14.34 1.54
C GLY A 40 10.45 -14.65 0.07
N THR A 41 10.15 -15.87 -0.41
CA THR A 41 10.32 -16.23 -1.82
C THR A 41 9.47 -15.37 -2.76
N LYS A 42 8.23 -15.05 -2.37
CA LYS A 42 7.36 -14.19 -3.19
C LYS A 42 7.85 -12.76 -3.24
N GLU A 43 8.35 -12.24 -2.12
CA GLU A 43 8.97 -10.91 -2.07
C GLU A 43 10.20 -10.85 -2.98
N GLU A 44 11.07 -11.87 -2.94
CA GLU A 44 12.23 -11.96 -3.84
C GLU A 44 11.82 -12.07 -5.32
N ILE A 45 10.76 -12.82 -5.65
CA ILE A 45 10.23 -12.85 -7.02
C ILE A 45 9.76 -11.46 -7.46
N LEU A 46 9.01 -10.73 -6.61
CA LEU A 46 8.57 -9.37 -6.94
C LEU A 46 9.77 -8.43 -7.18
N ASN A 47 10.80 -8.51 -6.34
CA ASN A 47 12.03 -7.71 -6.49
C ASN A 47 12.76 -8.01 -7.79
N LEU A 48 12.86 -9.29 -8.18
CA LEU A 48 13.47 -9.69 -9.44
C LEU A 48 12.68 -9.18 -10.65
N LEU A 49 11.34 -9.20 -10.57
CA LEU A 49 10.43 -8.77 -11.64
C LEU A 49 10.25 -7.25 -11.73
N ALA A 50 10.55 -6.51 -10.65
CA ALA A 50 10.55 -5.05 -10.66
C ALA A 50 11.59 -4.47 -11.64
N ARG A 51 12.70 -5.20 -11.86
CA ARG A 51 13.79 -4.78 -12.74
C ARG A 51 13.46 -5.03 -14.22
N GLU A 52 13.01 -6.24 -14.52
CA GLU A 52 12.66 -6.67 -15.87
C GLU A 52 11.74 -7.91 -15.84
N PRO A 53 10.92 -8.15 -16.88
CA PRO A 53 10.15 -9.38 -17.01
C PRO A 53 11.06 -10.62 -17.05
N LYS A 54 10.67 -11.70 -16.36
CA LYS A 54 11.44 -12.96 -16.32
C LYS A 54 10.57 -14.19 -16.54
N THR A 55 11.18 -15.25 -17.06
CA THR A 55 10.58 -16.58 -17.14
C THR A 55 10.72 -17.34 -15.81
N ILE A 56 9.93 -18.41 -15.64
CA ILE A 56 10.08 -19.32 -14.48
C ILE A 56 11.49 -19.89 -14.39
N SER A 57 12.12 -20.23 -15.51
CA SER A 57 13.48 -20.78 -15.52
C SER A 57 14.52 -19.76 -15.03
N GLN A 58 14.40 -18.50 -15.46
CA GLN A 58 15.28 -17.42 -15.01
C GLN A 58 15.09 -17.10 -13.52
N LEU A 59 13.83 -17.10 -13.06
CA LEU A 59 13.53 -16.93 -11.64
C LEU A 59 14.06 -18.10 -10.79
N ALA A 60 13.90 -19.34 -11.27
CA ALA A 60 14.42 -20.55 -10.60
C ALA A 60 15.95 -20.52 -10.48
N GLU A 61 16.64 -20.12 -11.54
CA GLU A 61 18.09 -19.94 -11.53
C GLU A 61 18.51 -18.84 -10.53
N ALA A 62 17.90 -17.65 -10.61
CA ALA A 62 18.23 -16.53 -9.73
C ALA A 62 18.00 -16.83 -8.24
N LEU A 63 16.95 -17.59 -7.92
CA LEU A 63 16.57 -17.94 -6.54
C LEU A 63 17.25 -19.23 -6.05
N SER A 64 18.01 -19.94 -6.90
CA SER A 64 18.54 -21.28 -6.61
C SER A 64 17.45 -22.27 -6.16
N LEU A 65 16.27 -22.21 -6.80
CA LEU A 65 15.11 -23.04 -6.52
C LEU A 65 14.78 -23.96 -7.69
N SER A 66 14.00 -25.01 -7.44
CA SER A 66 13.50 -25.85 -8.53
C SER A 66 12.42 -25.14 -9.35
N PRO A 67 12.36 -25.34 -10.69
CA PRO A 67 11.32 -24.76 -11.53
C PRO A 67 9.88 -25.06 -11.08
N PRO A 68 9.53 -26.27 -10.59
CA PRO A 68 8.20 -26.53 -10.04
C PRO A 68 7.87 -25.72 -8.79
N SER A 69 8.85 -25.44 -7.92
CA SER A 69 8.66 -24.60 -6.74
C SER A 69 8.31 -23.17 -7.15
N VAL A 70 9.12 -22.59 -8.04
CA VAL A 70 8.88 -21.23 -8.56
C VAL A 70 7.56 -21.15 -9.32
N TYR A 71 7.23 -22.15 -10.12
CA TYR A 71 5.93 -22.24 -10.81
C TYR A 71 4.76 -22.16 -9.82
N ALA A 72 4.83 -22.85 -8.67
CA ALA A 72 3.79 -22.80 -7.66
C ALA A 72 3.59 -21.38 -7.09
N HIS A 73 4.68 -20.68 -6.75
CA HIS A 73 4.60 -19.30 -6.26
C HIS A 73 4.10 -18.33 -7.33
N VAL A 74 4.61 -18.42 -8.55
CA VAL A 74 4.18 -17.56 -9.67
C VAL A 74 2.70 -17.75 -9.97
N ASN A 75 2.22 -19.01 -10.04
CA ASN A 75 0.82 -19.30 -10.29
C ASN A 75 -0.10 -18.77 -9.16
N ASP A 76 0.34 -18.84 -7.90
CA ASP A 76 -0.39 -18.25 -6.79
C ASP A 76 -0.44 -16.71 -6.89
N MET A 77 0.67 -16.07 -7.24
CA MET A 77 0.74 -14.61 -7.41
C MET A 77 -0.02 -14.10 -8.66
N MET A 78 -0.13 -14.91 -9.71
CA MET A 78 -1.00 -14.62 -10.85
C MET A 78 -2.49 -14.67 -10.43
N LYS A 79 -2.88 -15.66 -9.62
CA LYS A 79 -4.26 -15.77 -9.11
C LYS A 79 -4.63 -14.65 -8.14
N SER A 80 -3.66 -14.11 -7.41
CA SER A 80 -3.84 -12.96 -6.54
C SER A 80 -3.66 -11.62 -7.24
N GLU A 81 -3.43 -11.64 -8.56
CA GLU A 81 -3.27 -10.48 -9.45
C GLU A 81 -2.07 -9.59 -9.09
N LEU A 82 -1.07 -10.14 -8.38
CA LEU A 82 0.22 -9.47 -8.15
C LEU A 82 1.10 -9.48 -9.40
N LEU A 83 0.97 -10.51 -10.23
CA LEU A 83 1.71 -10.68 -11.47
C LEU A 83 0.78 -10.73 -12.68
N ARG A 84 1.34 -10.44 -13.86
CA ARG A 84 0.72 -10.66 -15.16
C ARG A 84 1.73 -11.25 -16.15
N GLU A 85 1.23 -11.86 -17.22
CA GLU A 85 2.09 -12.26 -18.34
C GLU A 85 2.48 -11.02 -19.16
N SER A 86 3.78 -10.89 -19.48
CA SER A 86 4.30 -9.78 -20.28
C SER A 86 3.95 -10.00 -21.76
N ILE A 87 3.32 -9.00 -22.37
CA ILE A 87 2.85 -9.05 -23.77
C ILE A 87 3.96 -8.60 -24.73
N GLU A 88 4.81 -7.67 -24.31
CA GLU A 88 5.71 -6.90 -25.19
C GLU A 88 7.17 -7.38 -25.18
N TRP A 89 7.53 -8.34 -24.34
CA TRP A 89 8.92 -8.78 -24.23
C TRP A 89 9.39 -9.58 -25.46
N GLU A 90 10.62 -9.37 -25.91
CA GLU A 90 11.21 -10.06 -27.07
C GLU A 90 11.32 -11.57 -26.82
N LYS A 91 10.26 -12.30 -27.18
CA LYS A 91 10.21 -13.76 -27.05
C LYS A 91 11.19 -14.40 -28.02
N LYS A 92 12.20 -15.10 -27.50
CA LYS A 92 13.08 -15.96 -28.32
C LYS A 92 12.32 -17.17 -28.88
N HIS A 93 11.34 -17.67 -28.12
CA HIS A 93 10.47 -18.77 -28.54
C HIS A 93 8.99 -18.48 -28.23
N PRO A 94 8.04 -18.83 -29.12
CA PRO A 94 6.60 -18.55 -28.92
C PRO A 94 5.99 -19.17 -27.66
N SER A 95 6.60 -20.24 -27.14
CA SER A 95 6.16 -20.94 -25.93
C SER A 95 6.71 -20.35 -24.63
N GLU A 96 7.69 -19.44 -24.70
CA GLU A 96 8.24 -18.79 -23.51
C GLU A 96 7.25 -17.75 -22.96
N ARG A 97 6.97 -17.88 -21.66
CA ARG A 97 6.14 -16.95 -20.91
C ARG A 97 7.01 -16.13 -19.98
N TYR A 98 6.99 -14.82 -20.16
CA TYR A 98 7.60 -13.85 -19.28
C TYR A 98 6.53 -13.30 -18.35
N TYR A 99 6.88 -13.11 -17.09
CA TYR A 99 6.02 -12.57 -16.06
C TYR A 99 6.56 -11.22 -15.62
N GLU A 100 5.67 -10.31 -15.25
CA GLU A 100 6.00 -8.98 -14.73
C GLU A 100 5.00 -8.57 -13.66
N LEU A 101 5.32 -7.49 -12.93
CA LEU A 101 4.41 -6.92 -11.93
C LEU A 101 3.12 -6.43 -12.59
N ASN A 102 1.99 -6.63 -11.90
CA ASN A 102 0.70 -6.10 -12.33
C ASN A 102 0.39 -4.73 -11.70
N PHE A 103 1.39 -4.06 -11.16
CA PHE A 103 1.30 -2.75 -10.51
C PHE A 103 2.60 -1.97 -10.74
N PRO A 104 2.58 -0.62 -10.66
CA PRO A 104 3.77 0.19 -10.85
C PRO A 104 4.81 -0.03 -9.74
N ALA A 105 6.06 -0.27 -10.14
CA ALA A 105 7.22 -0.16 -9.26
C ALA A 105 7.98 1.12 -9.63
N PHE A 106 8.07 2.06 -8.71
CA PHE A 106 8.80 3.31 -8.88
C PHE A 106 10.29 3.05 -8.65
N ARG A 107 11.10 3.35 -9.67
CA ARG A 107 12.55 3.25 -9.57
C ARG A 107 13.08 4.43 -8.76
N ALA A 108 14.29 4.28 -8.21
CA ALA A 108 14.91 5.36 -7.43
C ALA A 108 14.97 6.71 -8.18
N GLU A 109 15.19 6.68 -9.50
CA GLU A 109 15.18 7.85 -10.38
C GLU A 109 13.78 8.48 -10.53
N ASP A 110 12.74 7.67 -10.70
CA ASP A 110 11.34 8.14 -10.75
C ASP A 110 10.93 8.76 -9.41
N CYS A 111 11.33 8.13 -8.29
CA CYS A 111 11.06 8.64 -6.94
C CYS A 111 11.69 10.01 -6.71
N ALA A 112 12.89 10.27 -7.25
CA ALA A 112 13.61 11.53 -7.03
C ALA A 112 12.83 12.75 -7.55
N GLU A 113 12.18 12.62 -8.71
CA GLU A 113 11.35 13.67 -9.32
C GLU A 113 10.13 14.00 -8.44
N PHE A 114 9.47 12.99 -7.87
CA PHE A 114 8.31 13.21 -6.99
C PHE A 114 8.69 13.61 -5.57
N LYS A 115 9.90 13.28 -5.11
CA LYS A 115 10.31 13.49 -3.71
C LYS A 115 10.24 14.96 -3.30
N ALA A 116 10.72 15.87 -4.14
CA ALA A 116 10.69 17.30 -3.83
C ALA A 116 9.25 17.83 -3.72
N LEU A 117 8.37 17.41 -4.63
CA LEU A 117 6.95 17.76 -4.59
C LEU A 117 6.25 17.18 -3.35
N CYS A 118 6.53 15.92 -3.00
CA CYS A 118 6.01 15.28 -1.80
C CYS A 118 6.45 16.00 -0.53
N GLN A 119 7.71 16.44 -0.47
CA GLN A 119 8.25 17.23 0.63
C GLN A 119 7.54 18.59 0.75
N GLU A 120 7.37 19.31 -0.35
CA GLU A 120 6.65 20.59 -0.37
C GLU A 120 5.20 20.43 0.13
N MET A 121 4.50 19.40 -0.35
CA MET A 121 3.14 19.09 0.12
C MET A 121 3.10 18.75 1.61
N ALA A 122 4.09 18.02 2.12
CA ALA A 122 4.19 17.70 3.54
C ALA A 122 4.39 18.98 4.39
N GLU A 123 5.24 19.90 3.95
CA GLU A 123 5.46 21.20 4.61
C GLU A 123 4.17 22.03 4.65
N GLN A 124 3.38 22.03 3.58
CA GLN A 124 2.07 22.70 3.56
C GLN A 124 1.08 22.08 4.57
N VAL A 125 1.12 20.76 4.76
CA VAL A 125 0.32 20.09 5.80
C VAL A 125 0.79 20.50 7.19
N VAL A 126 2.10 20.56 7.45
CA VAL A 126 2.65 21.03 8.73
C VAL A 126 2.20 22.47 9.01
N ALA A 127 2.41 23.38 8.05
CA ALA A 127 2.00 24.78 8.18
C ALA A 127 0.49 24.93 8.42
N LEU A 128 -0.34 24.06 7.82
CA LEU A 128 -1.77 24.03 8.09
C LEU A 128 -2.08 23.65 9.55
N PHE A 129 -1.40 22.65 10.10
CA PHE A 129 -1.57 22.26 11.50
C PHE A 129 -1.15 23.38 12.45
N GLU A 130 0.00 24.00 12.21
CA GLU A 130 0.49 25.15 12.99
C GLU A 130 -0.51 26.31 12.96
N LYS A 131 -0.99 26.68 11.77
CA LYS A 131 -2.00 27.73 11.58
C LYS A 131 -3.32 27.41 12.28
N LYS A 132 -3.68 26.13 12.40
CA LYS A 132 -4.94 25.69 13.02
C LYS A 132 -4.81 25.33 14.50
N ARG A 133 -3.62 25.40 15.09
CA ARG A 133 -3.33 24.95 16.46
C ARG A 133 -4.31 25.49 17.50
N GLN A 134 -4.52 26.81 17.54
CA GLN A 134 -5.43 27.42 18.52
C GLN A 134 -6.89 26.95 18.34
N GLN A 135 -7.32 26.72 17.09
CA GLN A 135 -8.66 26.20 16.80
C GLN A 135 -8.80 24.74 17.25
N ILE A 136 -7.74 23.95 17.08
CA ILE A 136 -7.66 22.57 17.55
C ILE A 136 -7.73 22.52 19.09
N GLU A 137 -6.92 23.34 19.78
CA GLU A 137 -6.94 23.45 21.25
C GLU A 137 -8.32 23.87 21.77
N SER A 138 -8.93 24.88 21.13
CA SER A 138 -10.28 25.34 21.47
C SER A 138 -11.35 24.27 21.22
N ALA A 139 -11.20 23.46 20.17
CA ALA A 139 -12.12 22.36 19.89
C ALA A 139 -11.95 21.23 20.92
N PHE A 140 -10.71 20.88 21.27
CA PHE A 140 -10.38 19.86 22.27
C PHE A 140 -10.99 20.20 23.64
N ALA A 141 -10.86 21.46 24.08
CA ALA A 141 -11.41 21.93 25.35
C ALA A 141 -12.95 21.80 25.44
N ARG A 142 -13.65 21.72 24.30
CA ARG A 142 -15.11 21.52 24.24
C ARG A 142 -15.52 20.05 24.18
N THR A 143 -14.59 19.12 24.14
CA THR A 143 -14.89 17.68 24.12
C THR A 143 -14.98 17.08 25.52
N SER A 144 -15.30 15.80 25.63
CA SER A 144 -15.25 15.05 26.89
C SER A 144 -13.85 14.48 27.21
N PHE A 145 -12.84 14.71 26.38
CA PHE A 145 -11.49 14.20 26.63
C PHE A 145 -10.84 14.81 27.89
N PRO A 146 -10.88 16.14 28.11
CA PRO A 146 -10.27 16.74 29.30
C PRO A 146 -10.85 16.20 30.61
N SER A 147 -12.19 16.04 30.69
CA SER A 147 -12.84 15.54 31.91
C SER A 147 -12.56 14.07 32.18
N ARG A 148 -12.03 13.34 31.19
CA ARG A 148 -11.58 11.95 31.30
C ARG A 148 -10.08 11.83 31.53
N GLY A 149 -9.38 12.95 31.73
CA GLY A 149 -7.94 12.99 32.02
C GLY A 149 -7.03 12.82 30.80
N TRP A 150 -7.57 12.93 29.58
CA TRP A 150 -6.75 12.91 28.37
C TRP A 150 -6.22 14.30 28.03
N GLU A 151 -5.06 14.35 27.41
CA GLU A 151 -4.43 15.55 26.87
C GLU A 151 -4.66 15.66 25.35
N LEU A 152 -4.42 16.86 24.80
CA LEU A 152 -4.55 17.07 23.35
C LEU A 152 -3.56 16.18 22.58
N THR A 153 -2.35 16.00 23.10
CA THR A 153 -1.27 15.18 22.55
C THR A 153 -1.75 13.74 22.30
N ASP A 154 -2.56 13.17 23.19
CA ASP A 154 -3.10 11.81 23.09
C ASP A 154 -4.02 11.61 21.88
N VAL A 155 -4.66 12.68 21.39
CA VAL A 155 -5.60 12.62 20.27
C VAL A 155 -5.04 13.17 18.96
N THR A 156 -3.84 13.77 18.95
CA THR A 156 -3.23 14.37 17.75
C THR A 156 -3.10 13.38 16.59
N GLN A 157 -2.69 12.14 16.88
CA GLN A 157 -2.60 11.08 15.87
C GLN A 157 -3.96 10.72 15.27
N CYS A 158 -5.02 10.74 16.08
CA CYS A 158 -6.39 10.54 15.59
C CYS A 158 -6.83 11.69 14.66
N LEU A 159 -6.50 12.93 15.01
CA LEU A 159 -6.79 14.11 14.17
C LEU A 159 -6.06 14.03 12.83
N TYR A 160 -4.76 13.72 12.83
CA TYR A 160 -3.96 13.55 11.63
C TYR A 160 -4.52 12.44 10.73
N ALA A 161 -4.79 11.27 11.31
CA ALA A 161 -5.33 10.14 10.56
C ALA A 161 -6.73 10.42 9.97
N ASN A 162 -7.58 11.17 10.68
CA ASN A 162 -8.89 11.59 10.15
C ASN A 162 -8.75 12.61 9.02
N MET A 163 -7.82 13.56 9.12
CA MET A 163 -7.51 14.50 8.05
C MET A 163 -7.07 13.75 6.79
N GLN A 164 -6.09 12.84 6.90
CA GLN A 164 -5.58 12.06 5.76
C GLN A 164 -6.68 11.24 5.09
N ARG A 165 -7.57 10.62 5.87
CA ARG A 165 -8.74 9.89 5.35
C ARG A 165 -9.63 10.76 4.50
N THR A 166 -10.02 11.91 5.05
CA THR A 166 -10.90 12.85 4.35
C THR A 166 -10.22 13.39 3.10
N ALA A 167 -8.93 13.73 3.18
CA ALA A 167 -8.15 14.17 2.03
C ALA A 167 -8.13 13.11 0.92
N ARG A 168 -7.84 11.85 1.24
CA ARG A 168 -7.88 10.74 0.28
C ARG A 168 -9.25 10.62 -0.40
N THR A 169 -10.34 10.58 0.36
CA THR A 169 -11.69 10.49 -0.20
C THR A 169 -11.98 11.67 -1.13
N LEU A 170 -11.60 12.89 -0.76
CA LEU A 170 -11.78 14.07 -1.60
C LEU A 170 -10.93 13.99 -2.88
N LEU A 171 -9.69 13.50 -2.80
CA LEU A 171 -8.83 13.30 -3.97
C LEU A 171 -9.40 12.25 -4.92
N GLU A 172 -9.91 11.13 -4.39
CA GLU A 172 -10.58 10.08 -5.17
C GLU A 172 -11.86 10.61 -5.86
N GLN A 173 -12.70 11.37 -5.13
CA GLN A 173 -13.90 12.00 -5.69
C GLN A 173 -13.59 13.03 -6.77
N ARG A 174 -12.44 13.69 -6.67
CA ARG A 174 -11.97 14.69 -7.65
C ARG A 174 -11.17 14.06 -8.80
N GLY A 175 -11.01 12.74 -8.83
CA GLY A 175 -10.27 12.03 -9.87
C GLY A 175 -8.75 12.23 -9.82
N LEU A 176 -8.21 12.75 -8.71
CA LEU A 176 -6.77 12.91 -8.49
C LEU A 176 -6.11 11.66 -7.92
N LEU A 177 -6.89 10.77 -7.31
CA LEU A 177 -6.45 9.44 -6.89
C LEU A 177 -7.36 8.37 -7.49
N ARG A 178 -6.78 7.23 -7.86
CA ARG A 178 -7.54 6.05 -8.29
C ARG A 178 -8.24 5.44 -7.08
N GLN A 179 -9.50 5.05 -7.28
CA GLN A 179 -10.23 4.27 -6.28
C GLN A 179 -9.66 2.84 -6.21
N ARG A 180 -9.88 2.15 -5.09
CA ARG A 180 -9.54 0.74 -5.00
C ARG A 180 -10.37 -0.06 -5.98
N GLU A 181 -9.74 -1.05 -6.60
CA GLU A 181 -10.42 -1.96 -7.51
C GLU A 181 -10.70 -3.27 -6.80
N LYS A 182 -11.81 -3.92 -7.18
CA LYS A 182 -12.16 -5.23 -6.67
C LYS A 182 -11.49 -6.29 -7.54
N HIS A 183 -10.66 -7.09 -6.90
CA HIS A 183 -9.81 -8.10 -7.52
C HIS A 183 -10.46 -9.48 -7.49
N ALA A 184 -9.98 -10.40 -8.32
CA ALA A 184 -10.51 -11.76 -8.47
C ALA A 184 -10.49 -12.56 -7.17
N ASN A 185 -9.54 -12.25 -6.28
CA ASN A 185 -9.44 -12.82 -4.92
C ASN A 185 -10.47 -12.24 -3.93
N GLY A 186 -11.34 -11.32 -4.36
CA GLY A 186 -12.37 -10.68 -3.56
C GLY A 186 -11.87 -9.56 -2.65
N ALA A 187 -10.57 -9.26 -2.67
CA ALA A 187 -10.01 -8.11 -1.97
C ALA A 187 -10.12 -6.83 -2.81
N GLU A 188 -10.09 -5.68 -2.14
CA GLU A 188 -10.11 -4.38 -2.78
C GLU A 188 -8.80 -3.65 -2.48
N TRP A 189 -8.01 -3.35 -3.52
CA TRP A 189 -6.69 -2.75 -3.37
C TRP A 189 -6.25 -1.97 -4.62
N VAL A 190 -5.25 -1.11 -4.41
CA VAL A 190 -4.48 -0.41 -5.44
C VAL A 190 -3.04 -0.48 -4.96
N PHE A 191 -2.10 -0.94 -5.80
CA PHE A 191 -0.70 -1.13 -5.38
C PHE A 191 0.25 -0.24 -6.14
N TRP A 192 1.36 0.01 -5.47
CA TRP A 192 2.62 0.46 -6.03
C TRP A 192 3.73 -0.07 -5.11
N ALA A 193 4.94 -0.18 -5.62
CA ALA A 193 6.14 -0.41 -4.82
C ALA A 193 7.18 0.67 -5.15
N GLU A 194 8.10 0.93 -4.22
CA GLU A 194 9.21 1.86 -4.41
C GLU A 194 10.50 1.10 -4.16
N GLU A 195 11.52 1.33 -4.99
CA GLU A 195 12.87 0.86 -4.69
C GLU A 195 13.39 1.59 -3.43
N PRO A 196 14.08 0.88 -2.52
CA PRO A 196 14.72 1.55 -1.40
C PRO A 196 15.76 2.54 -1.93
N ILE A 197 15.85 3.70 -1.28
CA ILE A 197 17.00 4.60 -1.49
C ILE A 197 18.21 3.79 -1.07
N ALA A 198 19.15 3.55 -1.99
CA ALA A 198 20.41 2.90 -1.65
C ALA A 198 21.01 3.62 -0.45
N ASP A 199 21.26 2.90 0.64
CA ASP A 199 21.94 3.47 1.79
C ASP A 199 23.23 4.12 1.26
N ALA A 200 23.34 5.44 1.41
CA ALA A 200 24.59 6.13 1.19
C ALA A 200 25.53 5.56 2.26
N ASN A 201 26.34 4.56 1.86
CA ASN A 201 27.27 3.86 2.73
C ASN A 201 27.88 4.81 3.76
N GLU A 202 27.58 4.57 5.04
CA GLU A 202 28.33 5.13 6.18
C GLU A 202 29.80 4.69 6.14
#